data_AF-A0A9D4GMN7-F1
#
_entry.id   AF-A0A9D4GMN7-F1
#
_cell.length_a   1.000
_cell.length_b   1.000
_cell.length_c   1.000
_cell.angle_alpha   90.00
_cell.angle_beta   90.00
_cell.angle_gamma   90.00
#
_symmetry.space_group_name_H-M   'P 1'
#
loop_
_entity.id
_entity.type
_entity.pdbx_description
1 polymer ?
#
loop_
_entity_poly.entity_id
_entity_poly.type
_entity_poly.pdbx_seq_one_letter_code
_entity_poly.pdbx_strand_id
1 'polypeptide(L)'
;MDDQGSEVEKNHQHDGFVSSGDELEHDQPQDDQGETAELVIVDPDATDVDFNHGRIAKIENLEQLTCVETLCLRQNLITKIEGLSTLTTLVELDLYDNQLTKIENLDALVNLRILDLSFNRLTKIENLASLVNLQKLFLIHNKLTKIENIDHLVNLEMLELGSNRIRVMENISALVNLTSLFIGKNKISKLQGMETLVNLRTLSMQTNRITKIEGLETLVNLEDIYLSDNGVEVIEGLEHNTKLTTLDLAKNRLSTIQNVGHLTELQEFWFNDNKVSGWKEIEALVPLKKLETVYMERNPLYYEGGNTFKVDPAYRRKIKLTLPWVKQIDATLAH
;
A
#
# COMPACT_ATOMS: atom_id res chain seq x y z
N MET A 1 -32.81 -61.83 -32.36
CA MET A 1 -34.19 -61.48 -32.73
C MET A 1 -34.81 -60.89 -31.49
N ASP A 2 -35.20 -59.63 -31.63
CA ASP A 2 -36.16 -58.83 -30.84
C ASP A 2 -35.71 -58.50 -29.40
N ASP A 3 -35.33 -57.28 -29.02
CA ASP A 3 -35.82 -55.90 -29.20
C ASP A 3 -37.03 -55.49 -28.33
N GLN A 4 -36.88 -54.29 -27.73
CA GLN A 4 -37.78 -53.48 -26.89
C GLN A 4 -37.94 -53.91 -25.42
N GLY A 5 -37.82 -53.07 -24.38
CA GLY A 5 -37.75 -51.61 -24.28
C GLY A 5 -38.63 -51.15 -23.09
N SER A 6 -38.05 -50.51 -22.07
CA SER A 6 -38.72 -49.49 -21.23
C SER A 6 -37.74 -48.86 -20.23
N GLU A 7 -37.71 -47.53 -20.26
CA GLU A 7 -36.96 -46.59 -19.44
C GLU A 7 -37.50 -46.53 -17.99
N VAL A 8 -36.69 -46.04 -17.04
CA VAL A 8 -36.90 -44.77 -16.29
C VAL A 8 -35.72 -44.56 -15.30
N GLU A 9 -34.94 -43.52 -15.62
CA GLU A 9 -34.32 -42.48 -14.79
C GLU A 9 -33.82 -42.78 -13.36
N LYS A 10 -32.49 -42.62 -13.19
CA LYS A 10 -31.86 -42.33 -11.89
C LYS A 10 -31.72 -40.81 -11.72
N ASN A 11 -32.55 -40.21 -10.87
CA ASN A 11 -32.33 -38.87 -10.35
C ASN A 11 -31.24 -38.90 -9.27
N HIS A 12 -30.12 -38.21 -9.52
CA HIS A 12 -29.25 -37.67 -8.48
C HIS A 12 -29.44 -36.15 -8.49
N GLN A 13 -30.19 -35.64 -7.53
CA GLN A 13 -30.30 -34.21 -7.28
C GLN A 13 -29.03 -33.71 -6.59
N HIS A 14 -28.46 -32.70 -7.23
CA HIS A 14 -27.31 -31.93 -6.81
C HIS A 14 -27.84 -30.50 -6.64
N ASP A 15 -28.03 -30.07 -5.39
CA ASP A 15 -28.29 -28.67 -5.01
C ASP A 15 -27.26 -28.37 -3.89
N GLY A 16 -26.46 -27.31 -3.90
CA GLY A 16 -26.60 -26.03 -4.55
C GLY A 16 -26.36 -24.97 -3.47
N PHE A 17 -25.11 -24.57 -3.24
CA PHE A 17 -24.82 -23.34 -2.50
C PHE A 17 -23.80 -22.50 -3.24
N VAL A 18 -24.29 -21.33 -3.63
CA VAL A 18 -23.66 -20.24 -4.34
C VAL A 18 -22.69 -19.53 -3.39
N SER A 19 -21.45 -19.32 -3.83
CA SER A 19 -20.58 -18.28 -3.29
C SER A 19 -20.05 -17.48 -4.46
N SER A 20 -20.57 -16.26 -4.53
CA SER A 20 -20.25 -15.16 -5.43
C SER A 20 -18.75 -15.04 -5.70
N GLY A 21 -18.38 -15.27 -6.95
CA GLY A 21 -17.12 -14.79 -7.50
C GLY A 21 -17.28 -13.31 -7.80
N ASP A 22 -16.55 -12.47 -7.07
CA ASP A 22 -16.11 -11.19 -7.61
C ASP A 22 -14.87 -11.47 -8.47
N GLU A 23 -15.11 -12.11 -9.61
CA GLU A 23 -14.19 -11.99 -10.74
C GLU A 23 -14.25 -10.53 -11.18
N LEU A 24 -13.22 -9.77 -10.82
CA LEU A 24 -12.99 -8.44 -11.37
C LEU A 24 -13.06 -8.57 -12.88
N GLU A 25 -14.15 -8.05 -13.44
CA GLU A 25 -14.38 -8.00 -14.87
C GLU A 25 -13.10 -7.49 -15.53
N HIS A 26 -12.64 -8.28 -16.50
CA HIS A 26 -11.62 -7.86 -17.43
C HIS A 26 -12.16 -6.63 -18.16
N ASP A 27 -11.85 -5.45 -17.64
CA ASP A 27 -11.89 -4.21 -18.40
C ASP A 27 -10.83 -4.35 -19.50
N GLN A 28 -11.23 -4.94 -20.62
CA GLN A 28 -10.56 -4.72 -21.87
C GLN A 28 -10.55 -3.20 -22.08
N PRO A 29 -9.43 -2.60 -22.50
CA PRO A 29 -9.45 -1.18 -22.84
C PRO A 29 -10.56 -1.01 -23.88
N GLN A 30 -11.65 -0.35 -23.50
CA GLN A 30 -12.56 0.21 -24.47
C GLN A 30 -11.70 1.19 -25.26
N ASP A 31 -11.50 0.89 -26.54
CA ASP A 31 -10.94 1.85 -27.49
C ASP A 31 -11.88 3.06 -27.48
N ASP A 32 -11.55 4.06 -26.68
CA ASP A 32 -12.21 5.35 -26.65
C ASP A 32 -11.84 6.06 -27.97
N GLN A 33 -12.67 5.85 -28.98
CA GLN A 33 -12.52 6.38 -30.35
C GLN A 33 -12.72 7.91 -30.45
N GLY A 34 -12.75 8.65 -29.35
CA GLY A 34 -12.76 10.12 -29.41
C GLY A 34 -11.39 10.70 -29.81
N GLU A 35 -11.40 11.89 -30.42
CA GLU A 35 -10.20 12.61 -30.84
C GLU A 35 -9.24 12.84 -29.66
N THR A 36 -7.93 12.70 -29.93
CA THR A 36 -6.85 13.02 -28.97
C THR A 36 -6.59 14.52 -28.99
N ALA A 37 -6.33 15.13 -27.84
CA ALA A 37 -5.94 16.54 -27.80
C ALA A 37 -4.43 16.73 -28.03
N GLU A 38 -4.08 17.88 -28.58
CA GLU A 38 -2.71 18.39 -28.63
C GLU A 38 -2.39 19.20 -27.38
N LEU A 39 -1.12 19.21 -26.99
CA LEU A 39 -0.60 20.08 -25.95
C LEU A 39 -0.53 21.51 -26.48
N VAL A 40 -1.27 22.42 -25.84
CA VAL A 40 -1.29 23.85 -26.20
C VAL A 40 -0.72 24.68 -25.06
N ILE A 41 0.44 25.29 -25.29
CA ILE A 41 1.06 26.20 -24.32
C ILE A 41 0.38 27.56 -24.44
N VAL A 42 -0.20 28.02 -23.33
CA VAL A 42 -0.81 29.35 -23.22
C VAL A 42 0.19 30.37 -22.65
N ASP A 43 1.05 29.94 -21.72
CA ASP A 43 2.05 30.77 -21.05
C ASP A 43 3.43 30.07 -21.05
N PRO A 44 4.37 30.48 -21.92
CA PRO A 44 5.72 29.91 -21.97
C PRO A 44 6.57 30.13 -20.72
N ASP A 45 6.24 31.15 -19.91
CA ASP A 45 7.00 31.54 -18.72
C ASP A 45 6.44 30.89 -17.44
N ALA A 46 5.41 30.05 -17.56
CA ALA A 46 4.79 29.37 -16.43
C ALA A 46 5.75 28.38 -15.75
N THR A 47 5.77 28.42 -14.42
CA THR A 47 6.53 27.47 -13.58
C THR A 47 5.72 26.22 -13.23
N ASP A 48 4.39 26.29 -13.32
CA ASP A 48 3.47 25.19 -13.05
C ASP A 48 2.52 25.06 -14.24
N VAL A 49 2.49 23.87 -14.84
CA VAL A 49 1.72 23.57 -16.05
C VAL A 49 0.91 22.30 -15.85
N ASP A 50 -0.41 22.45 -15.93
CA ASP A 50 -1.39 21.38 -15.74
C ASP A 50 -2.11 21.07 -17.06
N PHE A 51 -1.96 19.81 -17.51
CA PHE A 51 -2.61 19.22 -18.67
C PHE A 51 -3.42 17.97 -18.32
N ASN A 52 -4.02 17.94 -17.12
CA ASN A 52 -4.79 16.82 -16.63
C ASN A 52 -6.08 16.59 -17.45
N HIS A 53 -6.46 15.32 -17.63
CA HIS A 53 -7.71 14.92 -18.29
C HIS A 53 -7.86 15.41 -19.75
N GLY A 54 -6.74 15.69 -20.42
CA GLY A 54 -6.74 16.27 -21.75
C GLY A 54 -6.97 15.28 -22.90
N ARG A 55 -7.01 13.96 -22.64
CA ARG A 55 -6.92 12.92 -23.69
C ARG A 55 -5.67 13.06 -24.56
N ILE A 56 -4.57 13.56 -24.00
CA ILE A 56 -3.30 13.75 -24.69
C ILE A 56 -2.65 12.39 -24.89
N ALA A 57 -2.27 12.07 -26.14
CA ALA A 57 -1.64 10.79 -26.46
C ALA A 57 -0.11 10.86 -26.59
N LYS A 58 0.43 12.06 -26.82
CA LYS A 58 1.85 12.31 -27.05
C LYS A 58 2.32 13.55 -26.31
N ILE A 59 3.54 13.47 -25.79
CA ILE A 59 4.22 14.59 -25.15
C ILE A 59 5.09 15.26 -26.22
N GLU A 60 4.59 16.36 -26.78
CA GLU A 60 5.25 17.13 -27.84
C GLU A 60 4.90 18.62 -27.71
N ASN A 61 5.64 19.47 -28.43
CA ASN A 61 5.45 20.93 -28.44
C ASN A 61 5.66 21.61 -27.07
N LEU A 62 6.51 21.04 -26.21
CA LEU A 62 6.81 21.58 -24.88
C LEU A 62 8.06 22.48 -24.84
N GLU A 63 8.75 22.68 -25.96
CA GLU A 63 10.07 23.33 -26.01
C GLU A 63 10.05 24.80 -25.55
N GLN A 64 8.88 25.44 -25.56
CA GLN A 64 8.72 26.83 -25.14
C GLN A 64 8.67 26.99 -23.61
N LEU A 65 8.40 25.91 -22.85
CA LEU A 65 8.34 25.91 -21.38
C LEU A 65 9.75 25.95 -20.78
N THR A 66 10.42 27.09 -20.88
CA THR A 66 11.82 27.23 -20.43
C THR A 66 11.97 27.41 -18.92
N CYS A 67 10.88 27.74 -18.22
CA CYS A 67 10.86 28.01 -16.78
C CYS A 67 10.03 26.99 -15.97
N VAL A 68 9.52 25.92 -16.60
CA VAL A 68 8.62 24.98 -15.93
C VAL A 68 9.34 24.18 -14.84
N GLU A 69 8.78 24.19 -13.64
CA GLU A 69 9.25 23.43 -12.48
C GLU A 69 8.32 22.25 -12.20
N THR A 70 7.01 22.40 -12.44
CA THR A 70 6.00 21.36 -12.25
C THR A 70 5.23 21.11 -13.55
N LEU A 71 5.19 19.86 -13.98
CA LEU A 71 4.40 19.43 -15.15
C LEU A 71 3.46 18.28 -14.76
N CYS A 72 2.16 18.55 -14.83
CA CYS A 72 1.10 17.59 -14.54
C CYS A 72 0.42 17.11 -15.83
N LEU A 73 0.46 15.79 -16.07
CA LEU A 73 -0.10 15.12 -17.24
C LEU A 73 -1.02 13.96 -16.82
N ARG A 74 -1.74 14.10 -15.71
CA ARG A 74 -2.56 13.04 -15.11
C ARG A 74 -3.75 12.67 -15.98
N GLN A 75 -4.15 11.40 -15.96
CA GLN A 75 -5.38 10.92 -16.60
C GLN A 75 -5.43 11.25 -18.10
N ASN A 76 -4.34 10.92 -18.80
CA ASN A 76 -4.19 11.10 -20.24
C ASN A 76 -4.02 9.75 -20.95
N LEU A 77 -3.78 9.78 -22.26
CA LEU A 77 -3.62 8.58 -23.10
C LEU A 77 -2.14 8.35 -23.48
N ILE A 78 -1.20 8.88 -22.69
CA ILE A 78 0.23 8.86 -23.02
C ILE A 78 0.75 7.43 -22.94
N THR A 79 1.35 6.95 -24.03
CA THR A 79 1.92 5.60 -24.12
C THR A 79 3.43 5.56 -23.99
N LYS A 80 4.08 6.72 -24.17
CA LYS A 80 5.54 6.86 -24.17
C LYS A 80 5.96 8.21 -23.57
N ILE A 81 7.04 8.17 -22.78
CA ILE A 81 7.71 9.39 -22.31
C ILE A 81 8.61 9.90 -23.44
N GLU A 82 8.33 11.09 -23.95
CA GLU A 82 9.11 11.77 -24.99
C GLU A 82 8.92 13.29 -24.88
N GLY A 83 9.63 14.09 -25.68
CA GLY A 83 9.43 15.55 -25.70
C GLY A 83 9.81 16.32 -24.42
N LEU A 84 10.43 15.67 -23.41
CA LEU A 84 10.80 16.30 -22.13
C LEU A 84 12.26 16.77 -22.06
N SER A 85 13.10 16.48 -23.06
CA SER A 85 14.55 16.66 -22.96
C SER A 85 15.00 18.12 -22.80
N THR A 86 14.17 19.09 -23.19
CA THR A 86 14.44 20.52 -23.03
C THR A 86 14.05 21.06 -21.65
N LEU A 87 13.21 20.34 -20.90
CA LEU A 87 12.60 20.80 -19.64
C LEU A 87 13.52 20.57 -18.43
N THR A 88 14.76 21.03 -18.55
CA THR A 88 15.81 20.78 -17.54
C THR A 88 15.57 21.47 -16.19
N THR A 89 14.62 22.41 -16.13
CA THR A 89 14.18 23.09 -14.90
C THR A 89 13.20 22.27 -14.07
N LEU A 90 12.67 21.15 -14.58
CA LEU A 90 11.67 20.35 -13.89
C LEU A 90 12.16 19.82 -12.54
N VAL A 91 11.30 20.02 -11.54
CA VAL A 91 11.41 19.53 -10.17
C VAL A 91 10.36 18.46 -9.90
N GLU A 92 9.17 18.59 -10.49
CA GLU A 92 8.05 17.67 -10.34
C GLU A 92 7.47 17.27 -11.70
N LEU A 93 7.37 15.96 -11.92
CA LEU A 93 6.74 15.38 -13.11
C LEU A 93 5.69 14.35 -12.67
N ASP A 94 4.45 14.62 -13.05
CA ASP A 94 3.32 13.76 -12.72
C ASP A 94 2.69 13.18 -14.00
N LEU A 95 2.84 11.87 -14.16
CA LEU A 95 2.33 11.06 -15.26
C LEU A 95 1.33 10.01 -14.73
N TYR A 96 0.69 10.27 -13.59
CA TYR A 96 -0.32 9.41 -12.98
C TYR A 96 -1.44 9.05 -13.97
N ASP A 97 -1.85 7.78 -13.99
CA ASP A 97 -2.97 7.27 -14.80
C ASP A 97 -2.80 7.58 -16.29
N ASN A 98 -1.83 6.89 -16.88
CA ASN A 98 -1.51 6.91 -18.30
C ASN A 98 -1.33 5.46 -18.78
N GLN A 99 -0.82 5.28 -20.00
CA GLN A 99 -0.65 3.97 -20.62
C GLN A 99 0.83 3.59 -20.82
N LEU A 100 1.73 4.16 -20.01
CA LEU A 100 3.17 3.94 -20.11
C LEU A 100 3.51 2.48 -19.84
N THR A 101 4.35 1.91 -20.70
CA THR A 101 4.83 0.51 -20.56
C THR A 101 6.29 0.42 -20.14
N LYS A 102 7.03 1.53 -20.28
CA LYS A 102 8.45 1.65 -20.00
C LYS A 102 8.79 3.05 -19.46
N ILE A 103 9.76 3.10 -18.56
CA ILE A 103 10.40 4.34 -18.11
C ILE A 103 11.56 4.63 -19.07
N GLU A 104 11.56 5.78 -19.75
CA GLU A 104 12.61 6.17 -20.68
C GLU A 104 12.64 7.68 -20.89
N ASN A 105 13.72 8.20 -21.49
CA ASN A 105 13.86 9.61 -21.89
C ASN A 105 13.72 10.61 -20.73
N LEU A 106 14.12 10.22 -19.51
CA LEU A 106 14.17 11.09 -18.33
C LEU A 106 15.60 11.60 -18.04
N ASP A 107 16.57 11.22 -18.87
CA ASP A 107 18.01 11.40 -18.61
C ASP A 107 18.41 12.86 -18.37
N ALA A 108 17.72 13.79 -19.04
CA ALA A 108 17.96 15.23 -18.98
C ALA A 108 17.36 15.91 -17.73
N LEU A 109 16.42 15.26 -17.03
CA LEU A 109 15.67 15.85 -15.91
C LEU A 109 16.43 15.74 -14.58
N VAL A 110 17.69 16.16 -14.56
CA VAL A 110 18.61 15.97 -13.43
C VAL A 110 18.21 16.71 -12.15
N ASN A 111 17.31 17.68 -12.25
CA ASN A 111 16.78 18.47 -11.13
C ASN A 111 15.52 17.86 -10.51
N LEU A 112 14.99 16.77 -11.07
CA LEU A 112 13.74 16.17 -10.64
C LEU A 112 13.84 15.65 -9.19
N ARG A 113 12.85 16.02 -8.38
CA ARG A 113 12.70 15.63 -6.97
C ARG A 113 11.47 14.76 -6.75
N ILE A 114 10.42 14.96 -7.53
CA ILE A 114 9.17 14.21 -7.43
C ILE A 114 8.84 13.62 -8.79
N LEU A 115 8.62 12.30 -8.82
CA LEU A 115 8.20 11.57 -10.01
C LEU A 115 7.03 10.67 -9.67
N ASP A 116 5.87 10.94 -10.26
CA ASP A 116 4.70 10.06 -10.18
C ASP A 116 4.47 9.34 -11.51
N LEU A 117 4.61 8.01 -11.48
CA LEU A 117 4.37 7.08 -12.59
C LEU A 117 3.30 6.05 -12.21
N SER A 118 2.47 6.37 -11.23
CA SER A 118 1.42 5.50 -10.72
C SER A 118 0.31 5.26 -11.76
N PHE A 119 -0.43 4.17 -11.62
CA PHE A 119 -1.53 3.78 -12.52
C PHE A 119 -1.10 3.70 -13.98
N ASN A 120 0.06 3.10 -14.23
CA ASN A 120 0.56 2.82 -15.57
C ASN A 120 0.66 1.29 -15.80
N ARG A 121 1.37 0.88 -16.84
CA ARG A 121 1.54 -0.53 -17.24
C ARG A 121 3.01 -0.97 -17.16
N LEU A 122 3.81 -0.30 -16.33
CA LEU A 122 5.25 -0.54 -16.17
C LEU A 122 5.52 -1.94 -15.65
N THR A 123 6.53 -2.61 -16.21
CA THR A 123 6.91 -3.99 -15.79
C THR A 123 8.26 -4.05 -15.09
N LYS A 124 9.08 -3.01 -15.22
CA LYS A 124 10.41 -2.87 -14.64
C LYS A 124 10.67 -1.44 -14.21
N ILE A 125 11.55 -1.28 -13.23
CA ILE A 125 12.14 0.00 -12.87
C ILE A 125 13.46 0.10 -13.66
N GLU A 126 13.60 1.13 -14.49
CA GLU A 126 14.77 1.32 -15.36
C GLU A 126 14.94 2.80 -15.70
N ASN A 127 16.12 3.18 -16.21
CA ASN A 127 16.39 4.52 -16.74
C ASN A 127 16.16 5.69 -15.75
N LEU A 128 16.41 5.45 -14.45
CA LEU A 128 16.36 6.48 -13.40
C LEU A 128 17.77 6.94 -12.95
N ALA A 129 18.85 6.46 -13.60
CA ALA A 129 20.23 6.63 -13.15
C ALA A 129 20.69 8.09 -12.99
N SER A 130 20.15 9.00 -13.81
CA SER A 130 20.48 10.43 -13.77
C SER A 130 19.69 11.22 -12.73
N LEU A 131 18.60 10.67 -12.18
CA LEU A 131 17.68 11.36 -11.27
C LEU A 131 18.19 11.33 -9.82
N VAL A 132 19.45 11.71 -9.63
CA VAL A 132 20.15 11.58 -8.33
C VAL A 132 19.58 12.48 -7.22
N ASN A 133 18.77 13.48 -7.60
CA ASN A 133 18.10 14.40 -6.67
C ASN A 133 16.67 13.95 -6.30
N LEU A 134 16.22 12.78 -6.76
CA LEU A 134 14.86 12.31 -6.51
C LEU A 134 14.63 12.06 -5.01
N GLN A 135 13.57 12.66 -4.47
CA GLN A 135 13.15 12.57 -3.08
C GLN A 135 11.88 11.72 -2.93
N LYS A 136 10.97 11.76 -3.91
CA LYS A 136 9.72 10.99 -3.90
C LYS A 136 9.51 10.27 -5.22
N LEU A 137 9.26 8.96 -5.14
CA LEU A 137 8.98 8.11 -6.29
C LEU A 137 7.70 7.32 -6.06
N PHE A 138 6.71 7.54 -6.91
CA PHE A 138 5.43 6.86 -6.87
C PHE A 138 5.28 5.93 -8.09
N LEU A 139 5.06 4.65 -7.82
CA LEU A 139 4.92 3.58 -8.80
C LEU A 139 3.69 2.71 -8.49
N ILE A 140 2.67 3.29 -7.87
CA ILE A 140 1.45 2.58 -7.43
C ILE A 140 0.77 1.94 -8.64
N HIS A 141 0.18 0.76 -8.48
CA HIS A 141 -0.70 0.17 -9.49
C HIS A 141 -0.02 0.01 -10.86
N ASN A 142 1.14 -0.64 -10.86
CA ASN A 142 1.87 -1.07 -12.05
C ASN A 142 1.94 -2.61 -12.10
N LYS A 143 2.81 -3.16 -12.96
CA LYS A 143 3.03 -4.61 -13.13
C LYS A 143 4.45 -5.02 -12.69
N LEU A 144 5.07 -4.26 -11.79
CA LEU A 144 6.44 -4.50 -11.32
C LEU A 144 6.53 -5.83 -10.58
N THR A 145 7.58 -6.60 -10.84
CA THR A 145 7.79 -7.91 -10.20
C THR A 145 8.98 -7.94 -9.23
N LYS A 146 9.85 -6.93 -9.32
CA LYS A 146 11.07 -6.79 -8.53
C LYS A 146 11.32 -5.32 -8.23
N ILE A 147 12.11 -5.09 -7.18
CA ILE A 147 12.73 -3.80 -6.89
C ILE A 147 14.14 -3.87 -7.46
N GLU A 148 14.46 -3.00 -8.41
CA GLU A 148 15.76 -2.99 -9.12
C GLU A 148 16.06 -1.58 -9.61
N ASN A 149 17.34 -1.28 -9.90
CA ASN A 149 17.77 -0.03 -10.52
C ASN A 149 17.33 1.24 -9.76
N ILE A 150 17.41 1.23 -8.44
CA ILE A 150 17.13 2.39 -7.57
C ILE A 150 18.22 2.64 -6.52
N ASP A 151 19.31 1.87 -6.55
CA ASP A 151 20.40 1.95 -5.58
C ASP A 151 21.19 3.27 -5.63
N HIS A 152 21.12 3.98 -6.75
CA HIS A 152 21.68 5.33 -6.91
C HIS A 152 20.79 6.46 -6.38
N LEU A 153 19.52 6.20 -6.02
CA LEU A 153 18.57 7.19 -5.51
C LEU A 153 18.77 7.45 -4.00
N VAL A 154 19.99 7.79 -3.60
CA VAL A 154 20.39 7.91 -2.17
C VAL A 154 19.67 9.05 -1.43
N ASN A 155 19.09 10.01 -2.15
CA ASN A 155 18.31 11.12 -1.60
C ASN A 155 16.81 10.81 -1.46
N LEU A 156 16.38 9.59 -1.78
CA LEU A 156 14.97 9.21 -1.73
C LEU A 156 14.48 9.18 -0.28
N GLU A 157 13.43 9.96 0.00
CA GLU A 157 12.78 10.09 1.30
C GLU A 157 11.47 9.27 1.35
N MET A 158 10.80 9.09 0.20
CA MET A 158 9.55 8.35 0.08
C MET A 158 9.55 7.45 -1.16
N LEU A 159 9.24 6.18 -0.95
CA LEU A 159 9.09 5.17 -2.01
C LEU A 159 7.75 4.49 -1.86
N GLU A 160 6.95 4.54 -2.93
CA GLU A 160 5.63 3.95 -2.98
C GLU A 160 5.51 2.97 -4.16
N LEU A 161 5.34 1.69 -3.81
CA LEU A 161 5.32 0.53 -4.69
C LEU A 161 4.03 -0.30 -4.53
N GLY A 162 2.99 0.30 -3.94
CA GLY A 162 1.71 -0.36 -3.67
C GLY A 162 1.04 -0.92 -4.92
N SER A 163 0.23 -1.97 -4.76
CA SER A 163 -0.52 -2.59 -5.87
C SER A 163 0.35 -3.06 -7.04
N ASN A 164 1.47 -3.72 -6.75
CA ASN A 164 2.35 -4.34 -7.76
C ASN A 164 2.34 -5.87 -7.64
N ARG A 165 3.35 -6.54 -8.20
CA ARG A 165 3.50 -8.01 -8.21
C ARG A 165 4.82 -8.44 -7.57
N ILE A 166 5.39 -7.60 -6.70
CA ILE A 166 6.68 -7.80 -6.05
C ILE A 166 6.58 -8.96 -5.07
N ARG A 167 7.58 -9.84 -5.07
CA ARG A 167 7.62 -11.05 -4.21
C ARG A 167 8.67 -10.98 -3.11
N VAL A 168 9.70 -10.19 -3.30
CA VAL A 168 10.87 -10.11 -2.42
C VAL A 168 11.21 -8.64 -2.24
N MET A 169 11.42 -8.24 -0.99
CA MET A 169 11.99 -6.95 -0.67
C MET A 169 13.52 -7.10 -0.75
N GLU A 170 14.11 -6.42 -1.73
CA GLU A 170 15.55 -6.44 -2.03
C GLU A 170 15.96 -5.11 -2.68
N ASN A 171 17.27 -4.84 -2.75
CA ASN A 171 17.83 -3.68 -3.47
C ASN A 171 17.39 -2.29 -2.97
N ILE A 172 16.98 -2.17 -1.71
CA ILE A 172 16.62 -0.89 -1.08
C ILE A 172 17.66 -0.41 -0.06
N SER A 173 18.72 -1.17 0.20
CA SER A 173 19.68 -0.88 1.28
C SER A 173 20.48 0.41 1.08
N ALA A 174 20.58 0.92 -0.15
CA ALA A 174 21.24 2.19 -0.44
C ALA A 174 20.36 3.42 -0.14
N LEU A 175 19.05 3.24 0.08
CA LEU A 175 18.08 4.32 0.31
C LEU A 175 18.11 4.82 1.76
N VAL A 176 19.29 5.19 2.25
CA VAL A 176 19.53 5.47 3.69
C VAL A 176 18.75 6.67 4.24
N ASN A 177 18.24 7.54 3.37
CA ASN A 177 17.41 8.69 3.74
C ASN A 177 15.90 8.40 3.73
N LEU A 178 15.50 7.15 3.44
CA LEU A 178 14.09 6.79 3.35
C LEU A 178 13.39 6.94 4.70
N THR A 179 12.29 7.69 4.71
CA THR A 179 11.45 7.94 5.88
C THR A 179 10.09 7.26 5.77
N SER A 180 9.61 7.04 4.53
CA SER A 180 8.35 6.35 4.27
C SER A 180 8.51 5.29 3.17
N LEU A 181 8.14 4.06 3.49
CA LEU A 181 8.12 2.94 2.54
C LEU A 181 6.72 2.33 2.50
N PHE A 182 6.11 2.39 1.33
CA PHE A 182 4.80 1.82 1.08
C PHE A 182 4.91 0.74 0.00
N ILE A 183 4.52 -0.48 0.35
CA ILE A 183 4.61 -1.65 -0.54
C ILE A 183 3.43 -2.61 -0.32
N GLY A 184 2.28 -2.04 0.07
CA GLY A 184 1.04 -2.79 0.26
C GLY A 184 0.52 -3.44 -1.03
N LYS A 185 -0.39 -4.41 -0.92
CA LYS A 185 -1.01 -5.13 -2.05
C LYS A 185 0.02 -5.69 -3.02
N ASN A 186 0.98 -6.45 -2.48
CA ASN A 186 2.02 -7.16 -3.23
C ASN A 186 1.97 -8.67 -2.89
N LYS A 187 3.06 -9.40 -3.14
CA LYS A 187 3.18 -10.85 -2.90
C LYS A 187 4.37 -11.17 -1.99
N ILE A 188 4.78 -10.22 -1.15
CA ILE A 188 5.97 -10.33 -0.29
C ILE A 188 5.67 -11.25 0.88
N SER A 189 6.57 -12.20 1.14
CA SER A 189 6.39 -13.18 2.22
C SER A 189 7.30 -12.98 3.43
N LYS A 190 8.26 -12.05 3.37
CA LYS A 190 9.24 -11.80 4.43
C LYS A 190 9.57 -10.33 4.55
N LEU A 191 9.78 -9.89 5.79
CA LEU A 191 10.39 -8.60 6.12
C LEU A 191 11.91 -8.78 6.10
N GLN A 192 12.60 -8.10 5.17
CA GLN A 192 14.05 -8.23 4.98
C GLN A 192 14.60 -7.07 4.15
N GLY A 193 15.91 -6.81 4.22
CA GLY A 193 16.58 -5.84 3.34
C GLY A 193 16.43 -4.39 3.78
N MET A 194 15.92 -4.15 4.99
CA MET A 194 15.72 -2.82 5.57
C MET A 194 16.79 -2.46 6.61
N GLU A 195 17.84 -3.27 6.78
CA GLU A 195 18.75 -3.16 7.92
C GLU A 195 19.46 -1.80 8.00
N THR A 196 19.63 -1.13 6.86
CA THR A 196 20.28 0.18 6.72
C THR A 196 19.30 1.37 6.81
N LEU A 197 17.99 1.14 6.81
CA LEU A 197 16.95 2.19 6.72
C LEU A 197 16.64 2.81 8.09
N VAL A 198 17.67 3.22 8.83
CA VAL A 198 17.55 3.69 10.22
C VAL A 198 16.69 4.95 10.39
N ASN A 199 16.44 5.68 9.30
CA ASN A 199 15.59 6.89 9.28
C ASN A 199 14.11 6.60 8.99
N LEU A 200 13.74 5.32 8.74
CA LEU A 200 12.38 4.94 8.41
C LEU A 200 11.44 5.21 9.59
N ARG A 201 10.35 5.92 9.32
CA ARG A 201 9.28 6.27 10.27
C ARG A 201 7.99 5.53 9.96
N THR A 202 7.66 5.39 8.68
CA THR A 202 6.41 4.75 8.23
C THR A 202 6.72 3.54 7.35
N LEU A 203 6.21 2.39 7.74
CA LEU A 203 6.28 1.15 6.96
C LEU A 203 4.89 0.60 6.70
N SER A 204 4.47 0.58 5.43
CA SER A 204 3.17 0.09 5.00
C SER A 204 3.30 -1.14 4.12
N MET A 205 2.84 -2.28 4.63
CA MET A 205 2.95 -3.61 4.01
C MET A 205 1.64 -4.41 4.06
N GLN A 206 0.51 -3.72 4.13
CA GLN A 206 -0.83 -4.30 4.12
C GLN A 206 -1.09 -5.17 2.88
N THR A 207 -1.92 -6.19 2.99
CA THR A 207 -2.27 -7.09 1.87
C THR A 207 -1.01 -7.70 1.22
N ASN A 208 -0.24 -8.44 2.01
CA ASN A 208 0.93 -9.20 1.56
C ASN A 208 0.80 -10.67 2.04
N ARG A 209 1.91 -11.39 2.14
CA ARG A 209 1.96 -12.80 2.57
C ARG A 209 2.90 -12.99 3.75
N ILE A 210 3.08 -11.95 4.56
CA ILE A 210 3.99 -11.94 5.71
C ILE A 210 3.37 -12.79 6.81
N THR A 211 4.14 -13.73 7.35
CA THR A 211 3.68 -14.61 8.45
C THR A 211 4.35 -14.32 9.78
N LYS A 212 5.41 -13.51 9.76
CA LYS A 212 6.25 -13.23 10.93
C LYS A 212 6.74 -11.79 10.90
N ILE A 213 6.75 -11.15 12.06
CA ILE A 213 7.36 -9.84 12.26
C ILE A 213 8.84 -10.07 12.63
N GLU A 214 9.75 -9.64 11.78
CA GLU A 214 11.21 -9.81 11.94
C GLU A 214 11.96 -8.75 11.11
N GLY A 215 13.25 -8.54 11.37
CA GLY A 215 14.07 -7.64 10.54
C GLY A 215 13.79 -6.15 10.76
N LEU A 216 13.19 -5.79 11.91
CA LEU A 216 12.86 -4.40 12.29
C LEU A 216 13.78 -3.85 13.39
N GLU A 217 14.80 -4.61 13.81
CA GLU A 217 15.62 -4.35 15.00
C GLU A 217 16.42 -3.04 14.89
N THR A 218 16.85 -2.68 13.67
CA THR A 218 17.63 -1.46 13.42
C THR A 218 16.74 -0.23 13.18
N LEU A 219 15.43 -0.42 12.98
CA LEU A 219 14.47 0.61 12.59
C LEU A 219 13.92 1.36 13.82
N VAL A 220 14.84 1.90 14.62
CA VAL A 220 14.56 2.51 15.93
C VAL A 220 13.74 3.81 15.88
N ASN A 221 13.54 4.36 14.67
CA ASN A 221 12.75 5.56 14.42
C ASN A 221 11.34 5.29 13.87
N LEU A 222 10.92 4.02 13.77
CA LEU A 222 9.56 3.68 13.33
C LEU A 222 8.51 4.25 14.28
N GLU A 223 7.53 4.90 13.68
CA GLU A 223 6.35 5.53 14.30
C GLU A 223 5.09 4.78 13.87
N ASP A 224 4.99 4.40 12.60
CA ASP A 224 3.80 3.73 12.05
C ASP A 224 4.17 2.43 11.32
N ILE A 225 3.51 1.33 11.71
CA ILE A 225 3.59 0.04 11.02
C ILE A 225 2.19 -0.40 10.61
N TYR A 226 1.98 -0.58 9.31
CA TYR A 226 0.76 -1.15 8.74
C TYR A 226 1.02 -2.52 8.14
N LEU A 227 0.55 -3.57 8.82
CA LEU A 227 0.71 -4.97 8.45
C LEU A 227 -0.64 -5.69 8.33
N SER A 228 -1.74 -4.95 8.13
CA SER A 228 -3.05 -5.55 7.98
C SER A 228 -3.15 -6.51 6.79
N ASP A 229 -4.09 -7.45 6.86
CA ASP A 229 -4.36 -8.41 5.77
C ASP A 229 -3.09 -9.20 5.37
N ASN A 230 -2.51 -9.87 6.37
CA ASN A 230 -1.35 -10.74 6.25
C ASN A 230 -1.62 -12.07 6.98
N GLY A 231 -0.57 -12.88 7.17
CA GLY A 231 -0.63 -14.17 7.85
C GLY A 231 0.05 -14.17 9.21
N VAL A 232 0.23 -13.02 9.87
CA VAL A 232 0.97 -12.93 11.14
C VAL A 232 0.21 -13.63 12.26
N GLU A 233 0.89 -14.50 12.99
CA GLU A 233 0.31 -15.30 14.08
C GLU A 233 0.72 -14.82 15.46
N VAL A 234 1.89 -14.18 15.58
CA VAL A 234 2.50 -13.75 16.84
C VAL A 234 3.08 -12.34 16.68
N ILE A 235 2.89 -11.52 17.72
CA ILE A 235 3.58 -10.24 17.84
C ILE A 235 4.96 -10.50 18.45
N GLU A 236 6.01 -10.23 17.68
CA GLU A 236 7.43 -10.39 18.05
C GLU A 236 8.29 -9.44 17.19
N GLY A 237 9.58 -9.30 17.49
CA GLY A 237 10.48 -8.50 16.64
C GLY A 237 10.24 -6.99 16.69
N LEU A 238 9.57 -6.50 17.74
CA LEU A 238 9.25 -5.08 17.98
C LEU A 238 9.96 -4.51 19.20
N GLU A 239 10.97 -5.19 19.74
CA GLU A 239 11.63 -4.87 21.01
C GLU A 239 12.31 -3.49 21.00
N HIS A 240 12.76 -3.04 19.83
CA HIS A 240 13.50 -1.77 19.66
C HIS A 240 12.67 -0.61 19.12
N ASN A 241 11.47 -0.87 18.58
CA ASN A 241 10.62 0.15 17.94
C ASN A 241 9.76 0.90 18.97
N THR A 242 10.41 1.45 20.00
CA THR A 242 9.75 2.08 21.17
C THR A 242 9.04 3.40 20.85
N LYS A 243 9.26 3.97 19.66
CA LYS A 243 8.62 5.19 19.18
C LYS A 243 7.29 4.95 18.45
N LEU A 244 6.87 3.70 18.29
CA LEU A 244 5.62 3.37 17.59
C LEU A 244 4.43 4.08 18.23
N THR A 245 3.73 4.86 17.42
CA THR A 245 2.45 5.51 17.70
C THR A 245 1.29 4.75 17.09
N THR A 246 1.50 4.11 15.94
CA THR A 246 0.47 3.34 15.22
C THR A 246 0.96 1.93 14.92
N LEU A 247 0.16 0.93 15.33
CA LEU A 247 0.39 -0.46 14.96
C LEU A 247 -0.90 -1.05 14.40
N ASP A 248 -0.90 -1.35 13.10
CA ASP A 248 -2.01 -2.03 12.43
C ASP A 248 -1.64 -3.47 12.10
N LEU A 249 -2.30 -4.39 12.80
CA LEU A 249 -2.27 -5.83 12.62
C LEU A 249 -3.68 -6.39 12.33
N ALA A 250 -4.61 -5.56 11.85
CA ALA A 250 -5.95 -6.01 11.50
C ALA A 250 -5.92 -7.13 10.44
N LYS A 251 -6.92 -8.01 10.41
CA LYS A 251 -7.03 -9.09 9.42
C LYS A 251 -5.77 -9.97 9.35
N ASN A 252 -5.28 -10.42 10.51
CA ASN A 252 -4.19 -11.38 10.64
C ASN A 252 -4.70 -12.66 11.33
N ARG A 253 -3.81 -13.44 11.93
CA ARG A 253 -4.12 -14.71 12.61
C ARG A 253 -3.73 -14.70 14.08
N LEU A 254 -3.61 -13.50 14.68
CA LEU A 254 -3.22 -13.32 16.06
C LEU A 254 -4.23 -14.00 17.00
N SER A 255 -3.74 -14.88 17.86
CA SER A 255 -4.57 -15.54 18.89
C SER A 255 -4.34 -14.97 20.28
N THR A 256 -3.17 -14.36 20.50
CA THR A 256 -2.76 -13.73 21.76
C THR A 256 -2.23 -12.33 21.49
N ILE A 257 -2.33 -11.47 22.52
CA ILE A 257 -1.74 -10.13 22.50
C ILE A 257 -0.61 -10.13 23.53
N GLN A 258 0.62 -10.18 23.04
CA GLN A 258 1.83 -10.26 23.85
C GLN A 258 2.92 -9.35 23.25
N ASN A 259 4.00 -9.11 24.00
CA ASN A 259 5.17 -8.37 23.53
C ASN A 259 4.84 -6.94 23.00
N VAL A 260 3.83 -6.30 23.58
CA VAL A 260 3.46 -4.90 23.25
C VAL A 260 3.67 -3.95 24.42
N GLY A 261 3.84 -4.44 25.65
CA GLY A 261 3.82 -3.61 26.86
C GLY A 261 4.92 -2.55 26.95
N HIS A 262 6.01 -2.69 26.18
CA HIS A 262 7.09 -1.72 26.07
C HIS A 262 6.84 -0.60 25.04
N LEU A 263 5.80 -0.71 24.20
CA LEU A 263 5.42 0.28 23.18
C LEU A 263 4.63 1.43 23.81
N THR A 264 5.20 2.10 24.81
CA THR A 264 4.48 3.07 25.67
C THR A 264 3.99 4.32 24.95
N GLU A 265 4.50 4.59 23.74
CA GLU A 265 4.08 5.69 22.87
C GLU A 265 2.87 5.36 21.98
N LEU A 266 2.41 4.11 21.98
CA LEU A 266 1.32 3.65 21.11
C LEU A 266 0.01 4.39 21.42
N GLN A 267 -0.54 5.02 20.39
CA GLN A 267 -1.79 5.79 20.40
C GLN A 267 -2.91 5.02 19.69
N GLU A 268 -2.57 4.28 18.65
CA GLU A 268 -3.52 3.51 17.85
C GLU A 268 -3.07 2.05 17.72
N PHE A 269 -3.96 1.13 18.09
CA PHE A 269 -3.72 -0.30 17.90
C PHE A 269 -4.89 -0.99 17.23
N TRP A 270 -4.68 -1.45 16.00
CA TRP A 270 -5.72 -2.12 15.21
C TRP A 270 -5.39 -3.60 15.11
N PHE A 271 -6.27 -4.45 15.64
CA PHE A 271 -6.17 -5.90 15.56
C PHE A 271 -7.55 -6.54 15.38
N ASN A 272 -8.51 -5.80 14.83
CA ASN A 272 -9.80 -6.36 14.38
C ASN A 272 -9.59 -7.48 13.37
N ASP A 273 -10.58 -8.36 13.22
CA ASP A 273 -10.51 -9.50 12.29
C ASP A 273 -9.31 -10.44 12.56
N ASN A 274 -9.03 -10.72 13.83
CA ASN A 274 -8.04 -11.71 14.26
C ASN A 274 -8.73 -12.89 15.00
N LYS A 275 -7.97 -13.69 15.75
CA LYS A 275 -8.41 -14.88 16.48
C LYS A 275 -8.35 -14.71 18.01
N VAL A 276 -8.33 -13.47 18.51
CA VAL A 276 -8.21 -13.19 19.95
C VAL A 276 -9.51 -13.54 20.67
N SER A 277 -9.46 -14.50 21.60
CA SER A 277 -10.66 -15.04 22.27
C SER A 277 -10.76 -14.71 23.76
N GLY A 278 -9.64 -14.46 24.42
CA GLY A 278 -9.57 -14.25 25.86
C GLY A 278 -9.51 -12.79 26.27
N TRP A 279 -10.25 -12.42 27.32
CA TRP A 279 -10.15 -11.08 27.93
C TRP A 279 -8.81 -10.82 28.61
N LYS A 280 -8.09 -11.87 29.01
CA LYS A 280 -6.72 -11.79 29.56
C LYS A 280 -5.76 -11.12 28.58
N GLU A 281 -5.95 -11.31 27.28
CA GLU A 281 -5.10 -10.71 26.24
C GLU A 281 -5.16 -9.18 26.27
N ILE A 282 -6.27 -8.61 26.74
CA ILE A 282 -6.46 -7.16 26.83
C ILE A 282 -5.67 -6.55 28.00
N GLU A 283 -5.31 -7.37 29.00
CA GLU A 283 -4.45 -6.93 30.10
C GLU A 283 -3.04 -6.54 29.61
N ALA A 284 -2.59 -7.12 28.49
CA ALA A 284 -1.30 -6.75 27.88
C ALA A 284 -1.26 -5.29 27.39
N LEU A 285 -2.42 -4.66 27.19
CA LEU A 285 -2.55 -3.26 26.77
C LEU A 285 -2.57 -2.28 27.94
N VAL A 286 -2.70 -2.76 29.19
CA VAL A 286 -2.77 -1.92 30.38
C VAL A 286 -1.56 -0.96 30.54
N PRO A 287 -0.32 -1.35 30.20
CA PRO A 287 0.83 -0.43 30.23
C PRO A 287 0.73 0.75 29.25
N LEU A 288 -0.09 0.64 28.18
CA LEU A 288 -0.13 1.58 27.06
C LEU A 288 -1.02 2.79 27.37
N LYS A 289 -0.54 3.67 28.26
CA LYS A 289 -1.34 4.81 28.78
C LYS A 289 -1.64 5.89 27.75
N LYS A 290 -0.93 5.90 26.62
CA LYS A 290 -1.18 6.82 25.50
C LYS A 290 -2.17 6.26 24.47
N LEU A 291 -2.59 4.99 24.62
CA LEU A 291 -3.51 4.34 23.68
C LEU A 291 -4.88 5.05 23.69
N GLU A 292 -5.20 5.72 22.61
CA GLU A 292 -6.45 6.47 22.43
C GLU A 292 -7.49 5.66 21.66
N THR A 293 -7.05 4.89 20.67
CA THR A 293 -7.91 4.16 19.74
C THR A 293 -7.54 2.68 19.68
N VAL A 294 -8.55 1.82 19.86
CA VAL A 294 -8.39 0.37 19.67
C VAL A 294 -9.46 -0.17 18.73
N TYR A 295 -9.05 -0.87 17.67
CA TYR A 295 -9.95 -1.65 16.83
C TYR A 295 -9.72 -3.13 17.13
N MET A 296 -10.75 -3.80 17.65
CA MET A 296 -10.68 -5.21 18.05
C MET A 296 -11.97 -5.99 17.77
N GLU A 297 -12.93 -5.36 17.09
CA GLU A 297 -14.13 -6.01 16.56
C GLU A 297 -13.79 -7.22 15.67
N ARG A 298 -14.78 -8.10 15.50
CA ARG A 298 -14.66 -9.32 14.68
C ARG A 298 -13.55 -10.30 15.12
N ASN A 299 -13.02 -10.15 16.33
CA ASN A 299 -12.32 -11.20 17.06
C ASN A 299 -13.31 -12.13 17.78
N PRO A 300 -12.96 -13.40 18.12
CA PRO A 300 -13.85 -14.27 18.90
C PRO A 300 -14.37 -13.65 20.21
N LEU A 301 -13.57 -12.85 20.92
CA LEU A 301 -14.00 -12.15 22.15
C LEU A 301 -15.11 -11.10 21.92
N TYR A 302 -15.29 -10.64 20.68
CA TYR A 302 -16.31 -9.67 20.28
C TYR A 302 -17.72 -10.27 20.40
N TYR A 303 -17.82 -11.60 20.34
CA TYR A 303 -19.06 -12.34 20.25
C TYR A 303 -19.45 -13.02 21.57
N GLU A 304 -20.75 -13.08 21.86
CA GLU A 304 -21.27 -13.70 23.07
C GLU A 304 -21.13 -15.24 23.02
N GLY A 305 -20.40 -15.83 23.97
CA GLY A 305 -20.32 -17.29 24.11
C GLY A 305 -19.77 -18.01 22.87
N GLY A 306 -18.98 -17.33 22.03
CA GLY A 306 -18.47 -17.86 20.76
C GLY A 306 -19.48 -17.86 19.60
N ASN A 307 -20.67 -17.27 19.76
CA ASN A 307 -21.66 -17.13 18.70
C ASN A 307 -21.33 -15.96 17.76
N THR A 308 -20.72 -16.25 16.61
CA THR A 308 -20.28 -15.27 15.60
C THR A 308 -21.39 -14.37 15.02
N PHE A 309 -22.66 -14.60 15.37
CA PHE A 309 -23.80 -13.78 14.91
C PHE A 309 -24.33 -12.82 15.97
N LYS A 310 -23.82 -12.88 17.22
CA LYS A 310 -24.29 -12.03 18.32
C LYS A 310 -23.12 -11.40 19.06
N VAL A 311 -23.05 -10.08 19.03
CA VAL A 311 -22.05 -9.28 19.76
C VAL A 311 -22.24 -9.45 21.26
N ASP A 312 -21.16 -9.62 22.03
CA ASP A 312 -21.19 -9.61 23.50
C ASP A 312 -21.69 -8.24 23.99
N PRO A 313 -22.86 -8.14 24.65
CA PRO A 313 -23.39 -6.88 25.14
C PRO A 313 -22.45 -6.16 26.12
N ALA A 314 -21.56 -6.91 26.78
CA ALA A 314 -20.59 -6.37 27.72
C ALA A 314 -19.24 -6.00 27.06
N TYR A 315 -19.04 -6.26 25.77
CA TYR A 315 -17.77 -6.06 25.05
C TYR A 315 -17.16 -4.67 25.31
N ARG A 316 -17.89 -3.60 24.98
CA ARG A 316 -17.38 -2.22 25.18
C ARG A 316 -17.15 -1.89 26.64
N ARG A 317 -18.06 -2.34 27.52
CA ARG A 317 -17.96 -2.10 28.97
C ARG A 317 -16.72 -2.75 29.56
N LYS A 318 -16.42 -3.99 29.17
CA LYS A 318 -15.22 -4.73 29.63
C LYS A 318 -13.95 -4.02 29.17
N ILE A 319 -13.89 -3.55 27.91
CA ILE A 319 -12.76 -2.76 27.41
C ILE A 319 -12.58 -1.49 28.25
N LYS A 320 -13.64 -0.71 28.49
CA LYS A 320 -13.53 0.52 29.31
C LYS A 320 -13.19 0.27 30.78
N LEU A 321 -13.55 -0.87 31.34
CA LEU A 321 -13.13 -1.23 32.70
C LEU A 321 -11.62 -1.56 32.74
N THR A 322 -11.08 -2.22 31.72
CA THR A 322 -9.65 -2.58 31.64
C THR A 322 -8.78 -1.41 31.18
N LEU A 323 -9.25 -0.63 30.21
CA LEU A 323 -8.55 0.45 29.52
C LEU A 323 -9.37 1.76 29.60
N PRO A 324 -9.55 2.36 30.80
CA PRO A 324 -10.44 3.50 30.99
C PRO A 324 -10.05 4.77 30.22
N TRP A 325 -8.78 4.92 29.83
CA TRP A 325 -8.26 6.08 29.09
C TRP A 325 -8.52 6.04 27.57
N VAL A 326 -8.85 4.87 27.02
CA VAL A 326 -9.16 4.72 25.57
C VAL A 326 -10.41 5.55 25.24
N LYS A 327 -10.30 6.38 24.19
CA LYS A 327 -11.31 7.33 23.74
C LYS A 327 -12.16 6.77 22.60
N GLN A 328 -11.61 5.87 21.78
CA GLN A 328 -12.32 5.26 20.66
C GLN A 328 -12.15 3.73 20.69
N ILE A 329 -13.28 3.03 20.55
CA ILE A 329 -13.33 1.57 20.45
C ILE A 329 -14.06 1.24 19.15
N ASP A 330 -13.35 0.61 18.23
CA ASP A 330 -13.78 0.35 16.86
C ASP A 330 -14.27 1.65 16.17
N ALA A 331 -15.38 1.61 15.43
CA ALA A 331 -15.92 2.77 14.72
C ALA A 331 -16.62 3.82 15.62
N THR A 332 -16.61 3.68 16.95
CA THR A 332 -17.41 4.55 17.83
C THR A 332 -16.63 5.10 19.03
N LEU A 333 -16.88 6.37 19.34
CA LEU A 333 -16.35 7.01 20.55
C LEU A 333 -16.81 6.27 21.81
N ALA A 334 -15.92 6.23 22.80
CA ALA A 334 -16.13 5.58 24.07
C ALA A 334 -16.20 6.64 25.17
N HIS A 335 -17.41 7.15 25.40
CA HIS A 335 -17.71 8.11 26.46
C HIS A 335 -17.50 7.53 27.86
#